data_AF-A0A6A6A6X9-F1
#
_entry.id   AF-A0A6A6A6X9-F1
#
_cell.length_a   1.000
_cell.length_b   1.000
_cell.length_c   1.000
_cell.angle_alpha   90.00
_cell.angle_beta   90.00
_cell.angle_gamma   90.00
#
_symmetry.space_group_name_H-M   'P 1'
#
loop_
_entity.id
_entity.type
_entity.pdbx_description
1 polymer ?
#
loop_
_entity_poly.entity_id
_entity_poly.type
_entity_poly.pdbx_seq_one_letter_code
_entity_poly.pdbx_strand_id
1 'polypeptide(L)'
;MEADQLSKIIQHELYQQQTDNLTQYIVSSPEENETVICICITNSTGASQGFVVHKSVVLASNVLCNGLNSRMNPEHPLIRVQWHGTLDVFDIYHAWLYSHKALTSAELKSKQPPTVSTKSDYTDLICCWGMGQTLRDETYQDMVMSSIINRLQRWTSSLPPPFIYAQTASTVVGIYRETTADASLRKLIVDAVARSGTVVD
;
A
#
# COMPACT_ATOMS: atom_id res chain seq x y z
N MET A 1 -7.66 32.77 -4.44
CA MET A 1 -8.20 32.20 -3.18
C MET A 1 -9.49 31.42 -3.42
N GLU A 2 -10.38 31.88 -4.32
CA GLU A 2 -11.64 31.18 -4.66
C GLU A 2 -11.48 29.83 -5.38
N ALA A 3 -10.46 29.68 -6.24
CA ALA A 3 -10.22 28.42 -6.96
C ALA A 3 -9.87 27.23 -6.04
N ASP A 4 -9.19 27.49 -4.91
CA ASP A 4 -8.81 26.45 -3.95
C ASP A 4 -10.03 25.99 -3.11
N GLN A 5 -10.95 26.90 -2.81
CA GLN A 5 -12.21 26.55 -2.13
C GLN A 5 -13.13 25.73 -3.03
N LEU A 6 -13.24 26.10 -4.31
CA LEU A 6 -14.06 25.35 -5.27
C LEU A 6 -13.54 23.92 -5.48
N SER A 7 -12.21 23.75 -5.55
CA SER A 7 -11.58 22.43 -5.67
C SER A 7 -11.89 21.53 -4.47
N LYS A 8 -11.86 22.08 -3.25
CA LYS A 8 -12.18 21.33 -2.02
C LYS A 8 -13.65 20.90 -1.98
N ILE A 9 -14.56 21.76 -2.44
CA ILE A 9 -16.01 21.44 -2.51
C ILE A 9 -16.24 20.29 -3.50
N ILE A 10 -15.67 20.37 -4.71
CA ILE A 10 -15.85 19.32 -5.73
C ILE A 10 -15.25 17.98 -5.27
N GLN A 11 -14.07 17.99 -4.63
CA GLN A 11 -13.47 16.77 -4.07
C GLN A 11 -14.35 16.17 -2.97
N HIS A 12 -14.93 17.01 -2.11
CA HIS A 12 -15.85 16.56 -1.07
C HIS A 12 -17.13 15.95 -1.66
N GLU A 13 -17.72 16.54 -2.70
CA GLU A 13 -18.92 16.00 -3.35
C GLU A 13 -18.66 14.66 -4.06
N LEU A 14 -17.55 14.54 -4.77
CA LEU A 14 -17.15 13.27 -5.40
C LEU A 14 -16.90 12.17 -4.37
N TYR A 15 -16.31 12.53 -3.24
CA TYR A 15 -16.11 11.63 -2.10
C TYR A 15 -17.44 11.16 -1.49
N GLN A 16 -18.39 12.07 -1.30
CA GLN A 16 -19.73 11.72 -0.81
C GLN A 16 -20.43 10.79 -1.79
N GLN A 17 -20.40 11.07 -3.10
CA GLN A 17 -21.01 10.20 -4.11
C GLN A 17 -20.40 8.79 -4.16
N GLN A 18 -19.07 8.65 -4.05
CA GLN A 18 -18.45 7.32 -3.96
C GLN A 18 -18.86 6.58 -2.69
N THR A 19 -18.95 7.30 -1.56
CA THR A 19 -19.39 6.72 -0.28
C THR A 19 -20.85 6.28 -0.35
N ASP A 20 -21.72 7.07 -0.96
CA ASP A 20 -23.13 6.76 -1.17
C ASP A 20 -23.30 5.52 -2.08
N ASN A 21 -22.52 5.42 -3.15
CA ASN A 21 -22.56 4.26 -4.05
C ASN A 21 -22.12 2.96 -3.35
N LEU A 22 -21.06 3.03 -2.53
CA LEU A 22 -20.61 1.87 -1.73
C LEU A 22 -21.64 1.49 -0.68
N THR A 23 -22.25 2.48 -0.03
CA THR A 23 -23.30 2.25 0.98
C THR A 23 -24.54 1.64 0.35
N GLN A 24 -24.95 2.10 -0.83
CA GLN A 24 -26.08 1.52 -1.57
C GLN A 24 -25.83 0.05 -1.94
N TYR A 25 -24.62 -0.30 -2.38
CA TYR A 25 -24.25 -1.69 -2.69
C TYR A 25 -24.38 -2.61 -1.47
N ILE A 26 -23.93 -2.15 -0.30
CA ILE A 26 -24.04 -2.88 0.98
C ILE A 26 -25.52 -3.07 1.36
N VAL A 27 -26.35 -2.04 1.25
CA VAL A 27 -27.75 -2.10 1.73
C VAL A 27 -28.61 -3.11 0.93
N SER A 28 -28.25 -3.42 -0.31
CA SER A 28 -29.03 -4.35 -1.15
C SER A 28 -28.96 -5.84 -0.79
N SER A 29 -28.05 -6.28 0.09
CA SER A 29 -27.86 -7.72 0.40
C SER A 29 -27.51 -7.97 1.88
N PRO A 30 -28.51 -8.02 2.78
CA PRO A 30 -28.28 -8.14 4.22
C PRO A 30 -27.58 -9.44 4.66
N GLU A 31 -27.71 -10.53 3.91
CA GLU A 31 -26.99 -11.79 4.21
C GLU A 31 -25.51 -11.74 3.76
N GLU A 32 -25.18 -11.00 2.70
CA GLU A 32 -23.78 -10.79 2.28
C GLU A 32 -23.06 -9.77 3.19
N ASN A 33 -23.78 -8.87 3.85
CA ASN A 33 -23.23 -7.85 4.77
C ASN A 33 -22.50 -8.42 6.00
N GLU A 34 -22.76 -9.67 6.36
CA GLU A 34 -21.98 -10.34 7.39
C GLU A 34 -20.59 -10.76 6.89
N THR A 35 -20.39 -10.88 5.57
CA THR A 35 -19.17 -11.47 4.98
C THR A 35 -18.24 -10.45 4.32
N VAL A 36 -18.75 -9.31 3.87
CA VAL A 36 -17.96 -8.27 3.18
C VAL A 36 -17.90 -6.95 3.97
N ILE A 37 -16.88 -6.14 3.67
CA ILE A 37 -16.67 -4.78 4.17
C ILE A 37 -16.23 -3.87 3.04
N CYS A 38 -16.44 -2.58 3.22
CA CYS A 38 -15.88 -1.55 2.35
C CYS A 38 -14.65 -0.93 2.99
N ILE A 39 -13.57 -0.79 2.24
CA ILE A 39 -12.37 -0.07 2.65
C ILE A 39 -12.25 1.17 1.77
N CYS A 40 -12.20 2.34 2.38
CA CYS A 40 -11.94 3.60 1.69
C CYS A 40 -10.53 4.09 2.04
N ILE A 41 -9.67 4.17 1.03
CA ILE A 41 -8.32 4.72 1.15
C ILE A 41 -8.35 6.16 0.71
N THR A 42 -7.90 7.07 1.56
CA THR A 42 -7.74 8.49 1.23
C THR A 42 -6.26 8.85 1.29
N ASN A 43 -5.76 9.51 0.25
CA ASN A 43 -4.38 9.96 0.23
C ASN A 43 -4.20 11.38 0.80
N SER A 44 -2.94 11.82 0.91
CA SER A 44 -2.59 13.18 1.39
C SER A 44 -3.15 14.33 0.55
N THR A 45 -3.59 14.08 -0.68
CA THR A 45 -4.22 15.07 -1.57
C THR A 45 -5.75 15.12 -1.43
N GLY A 46 -6.33 14.27 -0.58
CA GLY A 46 -7.78 14.10 -0.44
C GLY A 46 -8.42 13.17 -1.47
N ALA A 47 -7.67 12.71 -2.48
CA ALA A 47 -8.16 11.71 -3.42
C ALA A 47 -8.45 10.40 -2.68
N SER A 48 -9.57 9.76 -3.02
CA SER A 48 -10.03 8.55 -2.35
C SER A 48 -10.39 7.43 -3.33
N GLN A 49 -10.24 6.18 -2.88
CA GLN A 49 -10.60 4.98 -3.63
C GLN A 49 -11.25 3.95 -2.69
N GLY A 50 -12.35 3.35 -3.15
CA GLY A 50 -13.10 2.33 -2.41
C GLY A 50 -12.81 0.92 -2.88
N PHE A 51 -12.81 -0.03 -1.95
CA PHE A 51 -12.58 -1.45 -2.19
C PHE A 51 -13.61 -2.27 -1.41
N VAL A 52 -14.12 -3.34 -2.01
CA VAL A 52 -15.00 -4.30 -1.33
C VAL A 52 -14.19 -5.57 -1.08
N VAL A 53 -14.08 -5.99 0.17
CA VAL A 53 -13.28 -7.17 0.56
C VAL A 53 -14.03 -8.07 1.52
N HIS A 54 -13.65 -9.34 1.58
CA HIS A 54 -14.19 -10.26 2.58
C HIS A 54 -13.58 -10.01 3.96
N LYS A 55 -14.37 -10.12 5.03
CA LYS A 55 -13.89 -9.97 6.41
C LYS A 55 -12.79 -10.98 6.74
N SER A 56 -12.86 -12.18 6.18
CA SER A 56 -11.91 -13.27 6.44
C SER A 56 -10.50 -12.98 5.92
N VAL A 57 -10.32 -12.13 4.91
CA VAL A 57 -8.99 -11.88 4.31
C VAL A 57 -8.22 -10.76 4.99
N VAL A 58 -8.90 -9.88 5.74
CA VAL A 58 -8.27 -8.69 6.37
C VAL A 58 -7.77 -8.92 7.79
N LEU A 59 -7.85 -10.16 8.29
CA LEU A 59 -7.56 -10.50 9.69
C LEU A 59 -6.08 -10.30 10.07
N ALA A 60 -5.16 -10.31 9.10
CA ALA A 60 -3.74 -10.07 9.34
C ALA A 60 -3.42 -8.59 9.62
N SER A 61 -4.28 -7.66 9.17
CA SER A 61 -4.12 -6.23 9.47
C SER A 61 -4.80 -5.89 10.78
N ASN A 62 -4.02 -5.44 11.76
CA ASN A 62 -4.58 -4.96 13.02
C ASN A 62 -5.50 -3.75 12.81
N VAL A 63 -5.18 -2.85 11.87
CA VAL A 63 -6.02 -1.68 11.57
C VAL A 63 -7.37 -2.08 10.99
N LEU A 64 -7.36 -2.94 9.97
CA LEU A 64 -8.60 -3.40 9.34
C LEU A 64 -9.41 -4.28 10.29
N CYS A 65 -8.76 -5.19 11.03
CA CYS A 65 -9.42 -6.04 12.03
C CYS A 65 -10.10 -5.20 13.12
N ASN A 66 -9.43 -4.17 13.65
CA ASN A 66 -10.05 -3.26 14.62
C ASN A 66 -11.23 -2.49 14.02
N GLY A 67 -11.15 -2.14 12.73
CA GLY A 67 -12.24 -1.49 11.99
C GLY A 67 -13.47 -2.37 11.78
N LEU A 68 -13.36 -3.70 11.93
CA LEU A 68 -14.50 -4.61 11.91
C LEU A 68 -15.38 -4.49 13.15
N ASN A 69 -14.85 -3.98 14.26
CA ASN A 69 -15.60 -3.87 15.50
C ASN A 69 -16.52 -2.64 15.45
N SER A 70 -17.83 -2.88 15.32
CA SER A 70 -18.85 -1.81 15.24
C SER A 70 -18.89 -0.88 16.45
N ARG A 71 -18.36 -1.31 17.61
CA ARG A 71 -18.21 -0.42 18.79
C ARG A 71 -17.07 0.57 18.62
N MET A 72 -16.04 0.20 17.87
CA MET A 72 -14.86 1.02 17.61
C MET A 72 -14.99 1.80 16.30
N ASN A 73 -15.88 1.35 15.40
CA ASN A 73 -16.12 1.95 14.10
C ASN A 73 -17.62 2.20 13.87
N PRO A 74 -18.12 3.43 14.09
CA PRO A 74 -19.53 3.76 13.87
C PRO A 74 -19.94 3.74 12.40
N GLU A 75 -18.98 3.78 11.47
CA GLU A 75 -19.23 3.72 10.02
C GLU A 75 -19.24 2.27 9.48
N HIS A 76 -19.08 1.25 10.33
CA HIS A 76 -19.10 -0.15 9.91
C HIS A 76 -20.36 -0.45 9.06
N PRO A 77 -20.23 -1.10 7.88
CA PRO A 77 -19.07 -1.90 7.43
C PRO A 77 -18.02 -1.13 6.62
N LEU A 78 -18.02 0.21 6.63
CA LEU A 78 -17.00 1.04 5.99
C LEU A 78 -15.82 1.28 6.95
N ILE A 79 -14.60 0.98 6.48
CA ILE A 79 -13.34 1.27 7.17
C ILE A 79 -12.58 2.33 6.38
N ARG A 80 -12.20 3.42 7.03
CA ARG A 80 -11.40 4.49 6.42
C ARG A 80 -9.93 4.35 6.81
N VAL A 81 -9.03 4.41 5.82
CA VAL A 81 -7.59 4.37 6.03
C VAL A 81 -6.96 5.57 5.34
N GLN A 82 -6.14 6.30 6.10
CA GLN A 82 -5.32 7.40 5.57
C GLN A 82 -3.98 6.84 5.07
N TRP A 83 -3.57 7.24 3.88
CA TRP A 83 -2.34 6.79 3.25
C TRP A 83 -1.55 7.98 2.68
N HIS A 84 -0.23 7.99 2.82
CA HIS A 84 0.57 9.13 2.33
C HIS A 84 1.08 8.96 0.89
N GLY A 85 0.99 7.75 0.33
CA GLY A 85 1.42 7.45 -1.04
C GLY A 85 0.32 7.52 -2.09
N THR A 86 0.61 6.97 -3.26
CA THR A 86 -0.35 6.82 -4.36
C THR A 86 -1.38 5.74 -4.04
N LEU A 87 -2.61 5.89 -4.58
CA LEU A 87 -3.73 5.00 -4.27
C LEU A 87 -3.58 3.60 -4.90
N ASP A 88 -2.84 3.51 -6.00
CA ASP A 88 -2.53 2.26 -6.71
C ASP A 88 -1.75 1.23 -5.86
N VAL A 89 -1.03 1.69 -4.83
CA VAL A 89 -0.39 0.80 -3.84
C VAL A 89 -1.43 -0.08 -3.15
N PHE A 90 -2.64 0.42 -2.95
CA PHE A 90 -3.71 -0.38 -2.36
C PHE A 90 -4.29 -1.40 -3.34
N ASP A 91 -4.24 -1.18 -4.66
CA ASP A 91 -4.61 -2.21 -5.63
C ASP A 91 -3.69 -3.44 -5.48
N ILE A 92 -2.41 -3.22 -5.20
CA ILE A 92 -1.43 -4.29 -4.94
C ILE A 92 -1.72 -5.00 -3.61
N TYR A 93 -1.98 -4.25 -2.54
CA TYR A 93 -2.35 -4.84 -1.25
C TYR A 93 -3.65 -5.65 -1.36
N HIS A 94 -4.65 -5.11 -2.05
CA HIS A 94 -5.91 -5.77 -2.34
C HIS A 94 -5.68 -7.08 -3.09
N ALA A 95 -4.83 -7.11 -4.12
CA ALA A 95 -4.46 -8.34 -4.80
C ALA A 95 -3.73 -9.34 -3.89
N TRP A 96 -2.91 -8.86 -2.94
CA TRP A 96 -2.24 -9.71 -1.97
C TRP A 96 -3.22 -10.39 -0.99
N LEU A 97 -4.27 -9.70 -0.54
CA LEU A 97 -5.28 -10.27 0.37
C LEU A 97 -5.85 -11.61 -0.12
N TYR A 98 -5.92 -11.79 -1.44
CA TYR A 98 -6.45 -13.01 -2.07
C TYR A 98 -5.38 -13.95 -2.60
N SER A 99 -4.23 -13.44 -3.05
CA SER A 99 -3.19 -14.25 -3.70
C SER A 99 -2.06 -14.67 -2.77
N HIS A 100 -1.90 -13.98 -1.64
CA HIS A 100 -0.76 -14.04 -0.74
C HIS A 100 0.60 -13.86 -1.42
N LYS A 101 0.64 -13.14 -2.55
CA LYS A 101 1.85 -12.82 -3.31
C LYS A 101 2.11 -11.32 -3.29
N ALA A 102 3.33 -10.92 -2.92
CA ALA A 102 3.76 -9.53 -3.04
C ALA A 102 4.06 -9.20 -4.51
N LEU A 103 3.05 -8.70 -5.21
CA LEU A 103 3.12 -8.26 -6.59
C LEU A 103 3.60 -6.80 -6.68
N THR A 104 3.92 -6.38 -7.90
CA THR A 104 4.16 -5.00 -8.31
C THR A 104 3.07 -4.56 -9.28
N SER A 105 2.96 -3.26 -9.56
CA SER A 105 2.00 -2.71 -10.52
C SER A 105 2.17 -3.34 -11.92
N ALA A 106 3.42 -3.59 -12.32
CA ALA A 106 3.73 -4.25 -13.58
C ALA A 106 3.18 -5.67 -13.62
N GLU A 107 3.40 -6.46 -12.56
CA GLU A 107 2.94 -7.84 -12.43
C GLU A 107 1.42 -7.95 -12.37
N LEU A 108 0.76 -7.00 -11.71
CA LEU A 108 -0.69 -6.91 -11.65
C LEU A 108 -1.29 -6.69 -13.05
N LYS A 109 -0.62 -5.88 -13.90
CA LYS A 109 -1.05 -5.58 -15.27
C LYS A 109 -0.74 -6.71 -16.26
N SER A 110 0.45 -7.29 -16.20
CA SER A 110 0.93 -8.25 -17.21
C SER A 110 0.51 -9.70 -16.95
N LYS A 111 0.04 -10.03 -15.73
CA LYS A 111 -0.19 -11.41 -15.23
C LYS A 111 1.04 -12.33 -15.34
N GLN A 112 2.22 -11.79 -15.66
CA GLN A 112 3.48 -12.51 -15.76
C GLN A 112 4.58 -11.78 -15.01
N PRO A 113 5.40 -12.47 -14.21
CA PRO A 113 6.52 -11.84 -13.53
C PRO A 113 7.51 -11.30 -14.58
N PRO A 114 7.97 -10.04 -14.46
CA PRO A 114 8.99 -9.52 -15.35
C PRO A 114 10.25 -10.36 -15.22
N THR A 115 10.93 -10.60 -16.35
CA THR A 115 12.19 -11.36 -16.39
C THR A 115 13.31 -10.65 -15.64
N VAL A 116 13.26 -9.32 -15.57
CA VAL A 116 14.23 -8.48 -14.88
C VAL A 116 13.47 -7.44 -14.06
N SER A 117 13.75 -7.38 -12.76
CA SER A 117 13.15 -6.35 -11.90
C SER A 117 13.65 -4.96 -12.29
N THR A 118 12.74 -3.98 -12.28
CA THR A 118 13.01 -2.60 -12.65
C THR A 118 13.08 -1.68 -11.42
N LYS A 119 13.46 -0.42 -11.63
CA LYS A 119 13.38 0.61 -10.58
C LYS A 119 11.94 0.78 -10.07
N SER A 120 10.94 0.79 -10.97
CA SER A 120 9.54 0.95 -10.57
C SER A 120 9.09 -0.23 -9.71
N ASP A 121 9.52 -1.44 -10.02
CA ASP A 121 9.16 -2.63 -9.23
C ASP A 121 9.63 -2.51 -7.77
N TYR A 122 10.86 -2.04 -7.55
CA TYR A 122 11.34 -1.81 -6.18
C TYR A 122 10.67 -0.60 -5.52
N THR A 123 10.27 0.41 -6.29
CA THR A 123 9.51 1.55 -5.76
C THR A 123 8.14 1.08 -5.27
N ASP A 124 7.45 0.25 -6.04
CA ASP A 124 6.18 -0.37 -5.66
C ASP A 124 6.35 -1.19 -4.38
N LEU A 125 7.35 -2.07 -4.32
CA LEU A 125 7.59 -2.90 -3.13
C LEU A 125 7.92 -2.08 -1.88
N ILE A 126 8.68 -1.00 -2.01
CA ILE A 126 8.95 -0.08 -0.90
C ILE A 126 7.65 0.57 -0.41
N CYS A 127 6.81 1.05 -1.33
CA CYS A 127 5.52 1.64 -0.99
C CYS A 127 4.57 0.60 -0.36
N CYS A 128 4.54 -0.63 -0.87
CA CYS A 128 3.78 -1.74 -0.30
C CYS A 128 4.22 -2.06 1.12
N TRP A 129 5.52 -2.08 1.40
CA TRP A 129 6.01 -2.28 2.76
C TRP A 129 5.50 -1.16 3.70
N GLY A 130 5.53 0.10 3.24
CA GLY A 130 4.96 1.24 3.96
C GLY A 130 3.45 1.15 4.17
N MET A 131 2.70 0.61 3.21
CA MET A 131 1.27 0.33 3.36
C MET A 131 1.05 -0.74 4.44
N GLY A 132 1.84 -1.81 4.45
CA GLY A 132 1.81 -2.82 5.52
C GLY A 132 2.09 -2.22 6.91
N GLN A 133 3.02 -1.29 7.01
CA GLN A 133 3.28 -0.54 8.25
C GLN A 133 2.06 0.30 8.67
N THR A 134 1.44 1.01 7.73
CA THR A 134 0.23 1.83 7.98
C THR A 134 -0.92 0.97 8.49
N LEU A 135 -1.10 -0.20 7.90
CA LEU A 135 -2.14 -1.17 8.24
C LEU A 135 -1.79 -2.04 9.45
N ARG A 136 -0.56 -1.92 9.98
CA ARG A 136 0.00 -2.81 11.01
C ARG A 136 -0.19 -4.29 10.67
N ASP A 137 0.09 -4.62 9.41
CA ASP A 137 0.02 -5.96 8.83
C ASP A 137 1.45 -6.48 8.69
N GLU A 138 1.94 -7.15 9.73
CA GLU A 138 3.31 -7.68 9.78
C GLU A 138 3.51 -8.81 8.77
N THR A 139 2.47 -9.62 8.52
CA THR A 139 2.53 -10.72 7.54
C THR A 139 2.74 -10.17 6.14
N TYR A 140 2.07 -9.09 5.78
CA TYR A 140 2.30 -8.42 4.50
C TYR A 140 3.69 -7.79 4.43
N GLN A 141 4.15 -7.11 5.48
CA GLN A 141 5.49 -6.51 5.53
C GLN A 141 6.59 -7.54 5.33
N ASP A 142 6.52 -8.69 6.00
CA ASP A 142 7.49 -9.78 5.88
C ASP A 142 7.50 -10.38 4.47
N MET A 143 6.32 -10.54 3.86
CA MET A 143 6.19 -11.03 2.49
C MET A 143 6.81 -10.05 1.49
N VAL A 144 6.55 -8.75 1.64
CA VAL A 144 7.13 -7.71 0.79
C VAL A 144 8.64 -7.65 0.96
N MET A 145 9.14 -7.70 2.20
CA MET A 145 10.57 -7.74 2.49
C MET A 145 11.25 -8.96 1.85
N SER A 146 10.62 -10.13 1.98
CA SER A 146 11.09 -11.36 1.32
C SER A 146 11.12 -11.21 -0.19
N SER A 147 10.13 -10.55 -0.80
CA SER A 147 10.10 -10.27 -2.25
C SER A 147 11.28 -9.37 -2.66
N ILE A 148 11.57 -8.30 -1.90
CA ILE A 148 12.72 -7.42 -2.14
C ILE A 148 14.04 -8.21 -2.06
N ILE A 149 14.25 -8.97 -0.98
CA ILE A 149 15.48 -9.74 -0.76
C ILE A 149 15.67 -10.79 -1.86
N ASN A 150 14.61 -11.52 -2.23
CA ASN A 150 14.67 -12.53 -3.29
C ASN A 150 15.04 -11.91 -4.65
N ARG A 151 14.51 -10.74 -4.98
CA ARG A 151 14.87 -10.02 -6.22
C ARG A 151 16.31 -9.53 -6.20
N LEU A 152 16.79 -9.06 -5.05
CA LEU A 152 18.19 -8.65 -4.86
C LEU A 152 19.15 -9.84 -4.99
N GLN A 153 18.83 -10.99 -4.40
CA GLN A 153 19.67 -12.20 -4.50
C GLN A 153 19.74 -12.77 -5.91
N ARG A 154 18.69 -12.58 -6.72
CA ARG A 154 18.66 -12.97 -8.13
C ARG A 154 19.39 -11.98 -9.05
N TRP A 155 19.81 -10.83 -8.53
CA TRP A 155 20.53 -9.85 -9.31
C TRP A 155 21.98 -10.30 -9.52
N THR A 156 22.30 -10.72 -10.74
CA THR A 156 23.62 -11.25 -11.11
C THR A 156 24.46 -10.28 -11.95
N SER A 157 23.93 -9.09 -12.26
CA SER A 157 24.66 -8.09 -13.05
C SER A 157 25.79 -7.46 -12.22
N SER A 158 26.87 -7.07 -12.91
CA SER A 158 27.94 -6.24 -12.33
C SER A 158 27.51 -4.80 -12.06
N LEU A 159 26.36 -4.37 -12.60
CA LEU A 159 25.80 -3.05 -12.36
C LEU A 159 25.09 -2.99 -11.00
N PRO A 160 25.00 -1.79 -10.37
CA PRO A 160 24.20 -1.60 -9.17
C PRO A 160 22.75 -2.07 -9.38
N PRO A 161 22.14 -2.77 -8.40
CA PRO A 161 20.79 -3.29 -8.56
C PRO A 161 19.77 -2.14 -8.69
N PRO A 162 18.66 -2.34 -9.44
CA PRO A 162 17.61 -1.33 -9.62
C PRO A 162 17.03 -0.79 -8.32
N PHE A 163 17.13 -1.57 -7.23
CA PHE A 163 16.81 -1.16 -5.87
C PHE A 163 17.55 0.10 -5.42
N ILE A 164 18.84 0.27 -5.78
CA ILE A 164 19.62 1.46 -5.43
C ILE A 164 19.00 2.71 -6.07
N TYR A 165 18.60 2.61 -7.34
CA TYR A 165 17.97 3.72 -8.05
C TYR A 165 16.53 4.01 -7.60
N ALA A 166 15.87 3.06 -6.92
CA ALA A 166 14.55 3.25 -6.31
C ALA A 166 14.62 4.07 -5.01
N GLN A 167 15.79 4.16 -4.38
CA GLN A 167 16.04 4.95 -3.16
C GLN A 167 16.24 6.44 -3.48
N THR A 168 15.24 7.06 -4.10
CA THR A 168 15.27 8.50 -4.33
C THR A 168 15.20 9.25 -2.99
N ALA A 169 15.67 10.50 -2.96
CA ALA A 169 15.64 11.31 -1.74
C ALA A 169 14.22 11.41 -1.15
N SER A 170 13.18 11.57 -1.99
CA SER A 170 11.78 11.58 -1.54
C SER A 170 11.35 10.24 -0.95
N THR A 171 11.72 9.12 -1.58
CA THR A 171 11.45 7.77 -1.07
C THR A 171 12.09 7.56 0.30
N VAL A 172 13.38 7.89 0.44
CA VAL A 172 14.12 7.73 1.70
C VAL A 172 13.53 8.61 2.80
N VAL A 173 13.25 9.90 2.50
CA VAL A 173 12.62 10.81 3.47
C VAL A 173 11.25 10.30 3.90
N GLY A 174 10.43 9.80 2.98
CA GLY A 174 9.14 9.20 3.29
C GLY A 174 9.27 8.03 4.25
N ILE A 175 10.16 7.08 3.96
CA ILE A 175 10.39 5.92 4.84
C ILE A 175 10.88 6.37 6.21
N TYR A 176 11.82 7.32 6.27
CA TYR A 176 12.36 7.83 7.53
C TYR A 176 11.38 8.68 8.35
N ARG A 177 10.30 9.15 7.72
CA ARG A 177 9.21 9.84 8.42
C ARG A 177 8.19 8.85 9.00
N GLU A 178 7.85 7.82 8.23
CA GLU A 178 6.69 6.95 8.52
C GLU A 178 7.03 5.67 9.30
N THR A 179 8.31 5.42 9.59
CA THR A 179 8.75 4.17 10.23
C THR A 179 9.53 4.42 11.52
N THR A 180 9.86 3.39 12.29
CA THR A 180 10.75 3.53 13.45
C THR A 180 12.20 3.26 13.05
N ALA A 181 13.17 3.67 13.88
CA ALA A 181 14.59 3.40 13.64
C ALA A 181 14.92 1.90 13.49
N ASP A 182 14.13 1.04 14.14
CA ASP A 182 14.32 -0.41 14.11
C ASP A 182 13.70 -1.13 12.92
N ALA A 183 12.92 -0.41 12.09
CA ALA A 183 12.27 -0.97 10.92
C ALA A 183 13.27 -1.67 9.98
N SER A 184 12.95 -2.90 9.59
CA SER A 184 13.79 -3.73 8.71
C SER A 184 14.09 -3.04 7.38
N LEU A 185 13.13 -2.30 6.83
CA LEU A 185 13.33 -1.54 5.60
C LEU A 185 14.39 -0.44 5.73
N ARG A 186 14.47 0.25 6.88
CA ARG A 186 15.53 1.26 7.10
C ARG A 186 16.91 0.62 7.10
N LYS A 187 17.04 -0.50 7.81
CA LYS A 187 18.30 -1.27 7.91
C LYS A 187 18.75 -1.71 6.51
N LEU A 188 17.83 -2.27 5.71
CA LEU A 188 18.11 -2.65 4.33
C LEU A 188 18.57 -1.47 3.46
N ILE A 189 17.93 -0.30 3.60
CA ILE A 189 18.30 0.91 2.85
C ILE A 189 19.70 1.38 3.24
N VAL A 190 20.01 1.47 4.54
CA VAL A 190 21.34 1.86 5.01
C VAL A 190 22.41 0.90 4.49
N ASP A 191 22.17 -0.41 4.58
CA ASP A 191 23.09 -1.43 4.08
C ASP A 191 23.32 -1.31 2.57
N ALA A 192 22.25 -1.04 1.80
CA ALA A 192 22.32 -0.89 0.36
C ALA A 192 23.10 0.37 -0.06
N VAL A 193 22.88 1.49 0.62
CA VAL A 193 23.65 2.73 0.42
C VAL A 193 25.12 2.53 0.80
N ALA A 194 25.40 1.93 1.96
CA ALA A 194 26.76 1.69 2.43
C ALA A 194 27.56 0.83 1.45
N ARG A 195 26.95 -0.23 0.90
CA ARG A 195 27.59 -1.12 -0.09
C ARG A 195 27.79 -0.46 -1.45
N SER A 196 26.93 0.50 -1.82
CA SER A 196 26.99 1.16 -3.13
C SER A 196 27.86 2.41 -3.11
N GLY A 197 27.96 3.10 -1.97
CA GLY A 197 28.81 4.28 -1.75
C GLY A 197 30.30 3.94 -1.66
N THR A 198 30.66 2.68 -1.46
CA THR A 198 32.06 2.19 -1.46
C THR A 198 32.62 1.92 -2.86
N VAL A 199 31.87 2.17 -3.94
CA VAL A 199 32.34 2.03 -5.32
C VAL A 199 32.53 3.41 -5.93
N VAL A 200 33.54 4.13 -5.44
CA VAL A 200 34.16 5.27 -6.12
C VAL A 200 35.66 5.04 -6.06
N ASP A 201 36.17 4.25 -7.02
CA ASP A 201 37.57 4.23 -7.44
C ASP A 201 37.65 4.79 -8.88
#